data_AF-A0A7C3PVW4-F1
#
_entry.id   AF-A0A7C3PVW4-F1
#
_cell.length_a   1.000
_cell.length_b   1.000
_cell.length_c   1.000
_cell.angle_alpha   90.00
_cell.angle_beta   90.00
_cell.angle_gamma   90.00
#
_symmetry.space_group_name_H-M   'P 1'
#
loop_
_entity.id
_entity.type
_entity.pdbx_description
1 polymer ?
#
loop_
_entity_poly.entity_id
_entity_poly.type
_entity_poly.pdbx_seq_one_letter_code
_entity_poly.pdbx_strand_id
1 'polypeptide(L)'
;MEFPGVLASKLPQVGTTIFAVMSRLAAENKAINLSQGFPDFMCSDELIGLVNRYMKQGMNQYAPMPGVMALREMIAGKTEAFYGAKYDPDTEITVTAGATQAIYTAITAVVREDD
;
A
#
# COMPACT_ATOMS: atom_id res chain seq x y z
N MET A 1 -32.93 9.62 2.20
CA MET A 1 -32.96 8.70 3.36
C MET A 1 -31.96 9.30 4.36
N GLU A 2 -32.44 10.06 5.34
CA GLU A 2 -31.57 10.65 6.36
C GLU A 2 -31.31 9.60 7.43
N PHE A 3 -30.04 9.28 7.67
CA PHE A 3 -29.65 8.37 8.74
C PHE A 3 -29.82 9.10 10.09
N PRO A 4 -30.72 8.63 10.99
CA PRO A 4 -31.09 9.38 12.19
C PRO A 4 -30.10 9.23 13.36
N GLY A 5 -29.01 8.46 13.19
CA GLY A 5 -28.05 8.19 14.25
C GLY A 5 -26.87 9.15 14.25
N VAL A 6 -26.52 9.68 15.43
CA VAL A 6 -25.20 10.30 15.64
C VAL A 6 -24.18 9.16 15.75
N LEU A 7 -23.37 8.97 14.71
CA LEU A 7 -22.30 7.98 14.74
C LEU A 7 -21.10 8.56 15.52
N ALA A 8 -20.86 8.04 16.72
CA ALA A 8 -19.67 8.37 17.49
C ALA A 8 -18.42 7.79 16.80
N SER A 9 -17.55 8.66 16.27
CA SER A 9 -16.34 8.23 15.57
C SER A 9 -15.35 7.59 16.54
N LYS A 10 -14.73 6.46 16.15
CA LYS A 10 -13.54 5.91 16.82
C LYS A 10 -12.30 6.80 16.65
N LEU A 11 -12.37 7.77 15.73
CA LEU A 11 -11.29 8.69 15.39
C LEU A 11 -11.86 10.11 15.35
N PRO A 12 -12.29 10.72 16.47
CA PRO A 12 -12.98 12.01 16.46
C PRO A 12 -12.07 13.19 16.12
N GLN A 13 -10.75 13.01 16.17
CA GLN A 13 -9.75 14.06 15.96
C GLN A 13 -8.99 13.95 14.63
N VAL A 14 -9.32 12.97 13.78
CA VAL A 14 -8.69 12.87 12.45
C VAL A 14 -9.39 13.82 11.47
N GLY A 15 -8.61 14.47 10.63
CA GLY A 15 -9.10 15.38 9.60
C GLY A 15 -8.34 15.22 8.29
N THR A 16 -8.52 16.19 7.39
CA THR A 16 -7.81 16.22 6.11
C THR A 16 -6.30 16.27 6.33
N THR A 17 -5.55 15.44 5.59
CA THR A 17 -4.09 15.43 5.67
C THR A 17 -3.49 16.71 5.05
N ILE A 18 -2.33 17.14 5.55
CA ILE A 18 -1.64 18.33 5.04
C ILE A 18 -1.32 18.23 3.53
N PHE A 19 -1.08 17.01 3.02
CA PHE A 19 -0.80 16.77 1.60
C PHE A 19 -1.98 17.16 0.70
N ALA A 20 -3.22 16.88 1.12
CA ALA A 20 -4.41 17.25 0.39
C ALA A 20 -4.63 18.78 0.42
N VAL A 21 -4.38 19.41 1.57
CA VAL A 21 -4.45 20.87 1.72
C VAL A 21 -3.43 21.55 0.79
N MET A 22 -2.17 21.11 0.81
CA MET A 22 -1.10 21.71 0.02
C MET A 22 -1.26 21.47 -1.48
N SER A 23 -1.69 20.27 -1.88
CA SER A 23 -1.94 19.98 -3.30
C SER A 23 -3.06 20.85 -3.86
N ARG A 24 -4.13 21.07 -3.09
CA ARG A 24 -5.23 21.97 -3.48
C ARG A 24 -4.72 23.41 -3.64
N LEU A 25 -3.95 23.91 -2.67
CA LEU A 25 -3.42 25.28 -2.72
C LEU A 25 -2.47 25.47 -3.91
N ALA A 26 -1.63 24.48 -4.22
CA ALA A 26 -0.75 24.53 -5.39
C ALA A 26 -1.55 24.63 -6.70
N ALA A 27 -2.64 23.86 -6.84
CA ALA A 27 -3.52 23.92 -8.00
C ALA A 27 -4.23 25.27 -8.13
N GLU A 28 -4.80 25.79 -7.03
CA GLU A 28 -5.49 27.08 -6.98
C GLU A 28 -4.57 28.24 -7.39
N ASN A 29 -3.29 28.18 -7.00
CA ASN A 29 -2.30 29.22 -7.27
C ASN A 29 -1.44 28.95 -8.52
N LYS A 30 -1.72 27.87 -9.27
CA LYS A 30 -0.90 27.42 -10.41
C LYS A 30 0.59 27.30 -10.08
N ALA A 31 0.90 26.89 -8.87
CA ALA A 31 2.27 26.68 -8.40
C ALA A 31 2.82 25.33 -8.85
N ILE A 32 4.14 25.22 -8.95
CA ILE A 32 4.81 23.91 -9.11
C ILE A 32 4.63 23.13 -7.79
N ASN A 33 4.04 21.94 -7.86
CA ASN A 33 3.74 21.16 -6.68
C ASN A 33 4.89 20.23 -6.29
N LEU A 34 5.76 20.71 -5.39
CA LEU A 34 6.83 19.89 -4.78
C LEU A 34 6.40 19.19 -3.49
N SER A 35 5.11 19.20 -3.14
CA SER A 35 4.59 18.60 -1.91
C SER A 35 4.09 17.17 -2.07
N GLN A 36 3.94 16.70 -3.32
CA GLN A 36 3.43 15.36 -3.61
C GLN A 36 4.54 14.31 -3.43
N GLY A 37 4.25 13.28 -2.64
CA GLY A 37 5.16 12.17 -2.35
C GLY A 37 5.03 10.99 -3.32
N PHE A 38 4.55 11.21 -4.55
CA PHE A 38 4.48 10.16 -5.58
C PHE A 38 5.38 10.50 -6.77
N PRO A 39 5.89 9.49 -7.49
CA PRO A 39 6.71 9.70 -8.69
C PRO A 39 6.00 10.51 -9.78
N ASP A 40 6.73 11.38 -10.46
CA ASP A 40 6.30 12.09 -11.66
C ASP A 40 6.63 11.35 -12.96
N PHE A 41 7.14 10.12 -12.85
CA PHE A 41 7.44 9.24 -13.98
C PHE A 41 6.45 8.08 -14.11
N MET A 42 6.37 7.53 -15.32
CA MET A 42 5.50 6.41 -15.63
C MET A 42 6.06 5.08 -15.12
N CYS A 43 5.17 4.14 -14.86
CA CYS A 43 5.53 2.75 -14.60
C CYS A 43 6.28 2.15 -15.80
N SER A 44 7.15 1.15 -15.57
CA SER A 44 7.83 0.42 -16.63
C SER A 44 6.82 -0.25 -17.59
N ASP A 45 7.02 -0.07 -18.89
CA ASP A 45 6.21 -0.70 -19.94
C ASP A 45 6.21 -2.23 -19.82
N GLU A 46 7.32 -2.81 -19.37
CA GLU A 46 7.44 -4.25 -19.13
C GLU A 46 6.45 -4.70 -18.04
N LEU A 47 6.35 -3.96 -16.94
CA LEU A 47 5.44 -4.29 -15.85
C LEU A 47 3.98 -4.17 -16.30
N ILE A 48 3.64 -3.13 -17.07
CA ILE A 48 2.31 -2.98 -17.68
C ILE A 48 2.00 -4.18 -18.59
N GLY A 49 2.98 -4.60 -19.41
CA GLY A 49 2.87 -5.76 -20.30
C GLY A 49 2.62 -7.08 -19.55
N LEU A 50 3.35 -7.32 -18.46
CA LEU A 50 3.20 -8.51 -17.63
C LEU A 50 1.82 -8.57 -16.96
N VAL A 51 1.36 -7.44 -16.39
CA VAL A 51 0.03 -7.35 -15.78
C VAL A 51 -1.05 -7.69 -16.82
N ASN A 52 -1.00 -7.09 -18.01
CA ASN A 52 -1.93 -7.39 -19.10
C ASN A 52 -1.93 -8.88 -19.50
N ARG A 53 -0.72 -9.46 -19.63
CA ARG A 53 -0.56 -10.87 -19.99
C ARG A 53 -1.22 -11.79 -18.98
N TYR A 54 -0.92 -11.66 -17.68
CA TYR A 54 -1.45 -12.57 -16.67
C TYR A 54 -2.96 -12.38 -16.43
N MET A 55 -3.47 -11.15 -16.56
CA MET A 55 -4.91 -10.91 -16.55
C MET A 55 -5.63 -11.66 -17.68
N LYS A 56 -5.09 -11.61 -18.90
CA LYS A 56 -5.64 -12.34 -20.06
C LYS A 56 -5.53 -13.86 -19.95
N GLN A 57 -4.53 -14.35 -19.21
CA GLN A 57 -4.36 -15.78 -18.94
C GLN A 57 -5.31 -16.32 -17.87
N GLY A 58 -6.18 -15.48 -17.30
CA GLY A 58 -7.17 -15.90 -16.32
C GLY A 58 -6.66 -15.97 -14.88
N MET A 59 -5.48 -15.40 -14.59
CA MET A 59 -4.90 -15.32 -13.23
C MET A 59 -5.61 -14.24 -12.39
N ASN A 60 -6.93 -14.35 -12.28
CA ASN A 60 -7.84 -13.33 -11.73
C ASN A 60 -8.61 -13.82 -10.50
N GLN A 61 -8.34 -15.04 -10.03
CA GLN A 61 -8.94 -15.60 -8.82
C GLN A 61 -8.14 -15.20 -7.58
N TYR A 62 -8.71 -15.46 -6.41
CA TYR A 62 -8.06 -15.15 -5.14
C TYR A 62 -6.65 -15.74 -5.06
N ALA A 63 -5.70 -14.89 -4.68
CA ALA A 63 -4.38 -15.32 -4.27
C ALA A 63 -4.45 -16.00 -2.87
N PRO A 64 -3.46 -16.83 -2.51
CA PRO A 64 -3.28 -17.26 -1.13
C PRO A 64 -3.18 -16.08 -0.18
N MET A 65 -3.61 -16.25 1.08
CA MET A 65 -3.67 -15.16 2.07
C MET A 65 -2.33 -14.43 2.26
N PRO A 66 -1.17 -15.11 2.41
CA PRO A 66 0.13 -14.42 2.52
C PRO A 66 0.63 -13.81 1.19
N GLY A 67 -0.03 -14.09 0.08
CA GLY A 67 0.40 -13.75 -1.27
C GLY A 67 0.89 -14.97 -2.08
N VAL A 68 1.01 -14.77 -3.39
CA VAL A 68 1.50 -15.78 -4.34
C VAL A 68 2.93 -16.17 -3.99
N MET A 69 3.22 -17.49 -3.94
CA MET A 69 4.54 -18.02 -3.55
C MET A 69 5.69 -17.43 -4.36
N ALA A 70 5.57 -17.45 -5.69
CA ALA A 70 6.62 -16.95 -6.58
C ALA A 70 6.97 -15.48 -6.31
N LEU A 71 6.02 -14.65 -5.87
CA LEU A 71 6.30 -13.26 -5.48
C LEU A 71 7.06 -13.21 -4.14
N ARG A 72 6.67 -14.04 -3.16
CA ARG A 72 7.34 -14.11 -1.85
C ARG A 72 8.79 -14.57 -1.99
N GLU A 73 9.06 -15.59 -2.80
CA GLU A 73 10.42 -16.07 -3.10
C GLU A 73 11.29 -14.97 -3.73
N MET A 74 10.75 -14.21 -4.69
CA MET A 74 11.47 -13.10 -5.32
C MET A 74 11.74 -11.94 -4.34
N ILE A 75 10.82 -11.68 -3.39
CA ILE A 75 11.04 -10.69 -2.33
C ILE A 75 12.13 -11.15 -1.37
N ALA A 76 12.13 -12.43 -0.96
CA ALA A 76 13.17 -13.00 -0.10
C ALA A 76 14.56 -12.85 -0.74
N GLY A 77 14.71 -13.32 -1.98
CA GLY A 77 15.98 -13.25 -2.72
C GLY A 77 16.45 -11.82 -2.96
N LYS A 78 15.54 -10.89 -3.29
CA LYS A 78 15.86 -9.46 -3.42
C LYS A 78 16.35 -8.88 -2.09
N THR A 79 15.68 -9.21 -0.99
CA THR A 79 16.02 -8.67 0.33
C THR A 79 17.38 -9.15 0.80
N GLU A 80 17.71 -10.43 0.56
CA GLU A 80 19.04 -10.99 0.82
C GLU A 80 20.11 -10.32 -0.05
N ALA A 81 19.86 -10.15 -1.36
CA ALA A 81 20.82 -9.56 -2.29
C ALA A 81 21.14 -8.08 -1.99
N PHE A 82 20.15 -7.28 -1.62
CA PHE A 82 20.32 -5.83 -1.40
C PHE A 82 20.71 -5.50 0.04
N TYR A 83 20.23 -6.27 1.03
CA TYR A 83 20.35 -5.93 2.44
C TYR A 83 21.04 -7.01 3.29
N GLY A 84 21.41 -8.15 2.70
CA GLY A 84 22.03 -9.27 3.42
C GLY A 84 21.09 -9.99 4.40
N ALA A 85 19.80 -9.65 4.41
CA ALA A 85 18.81 -10.21 5.31
C ALA A 85 18.05 -11.35 4.61
N LYS A 86 18.15 -12.55 5.18
CA LYS A 86 17.48 -13.75 4.66
C LYS A 86 16.17 -13.95 5.40
N TYR A 87 15.09 -14.14 4.63
CA TYR A 87 13.76 -14.42 5.14
C TYR A 87 13.19 -15.68 4.48
N ASP A 88 12.50 -16.50 5.26
CA ASP A 88 11.74 -17.64 4.77
C ASP A 88 10.47 -17.15 4.04
N PRO A 89 10.31 -17.43 2.73
CA PRO A 89 9.15 -16.97 1.98
C PRO A 89 7.84 -17.57 2.49
N ASP A 90 7.84 -18.75 3.12
CA ASP A 90 6.64 -19.41 3.65
C ASP A 90 6.13 -18.81 4.96
N THR A 91 7.03 -18.37 5.84
CA THR A 91 6.65 -17.94 7.19
C THR A 91 6.90 -16.47 7.51
N GLU A 92 7.79 -15.80 6.77
CA GLU A 92 8.30 -14.47 7.14
C GLU A 92 7.93 -13.36 6.14
N ILE A 93 7.21 -13.69 5.06
CA ILE A 93 6.80 -12.71 4.04
C ILE A 93 5.28 -12.75 3.84
N THR A 94 4.64 -11.60 4.07
CA THR A 94 3.22 -11.37 3.77
C THR A 94 3.08 -10.21 2.79
N VAL A 95 2.47 -10.46 1.64
CA VAL A 95 2.17 -9.45 0.62
C VAL A 95 0.92 -8.67 1.01
N THR A 96 0.98 -7.35 0.91
CA THR A 96 -0.10 -6.43 1.30
C THR A 96 -0.53 -5.53 0.14
N ALA A 97 -1.71 -4.91 0.26
CA ALA A 97 -2.20 -3.90 -0.67
C ALA A 97 -1.48 -2.55 -0.45
N GLY A 98 -0.17 -2.54 -0.74
CA GLY A 98 0.72 -1.41 -0.52
C GLY A 98 1.29 -1.31 0.90
N ALA A 99 2.29 -0.44 1.04
CA ALA A 99 3.03 -0.24 2.29
C ALA A 99 2.14 0.31 3.42
N THR A 100 1.19 1.19 3.11
CA THR A 100 0.24 1.75 4.09
C THR A 100 -0.56 0.65 4.79
N GLN A 101 -1.05 -0.34 4.04
CA GLN A 101 -1.79 -1.47 4.65
C GLN A 101 -0.87 -2.39 5.44
N ALA A 102 0.40 -2.56 5.03
CA ALA A 102 1.37 -3.32 5.83
C ALA A 102 1.57 -2.68 7.21
N ILE A 103 1.80 -1.37 7.25
CA ILE A 103 1.97 -0.62 8.51
C ILE A 103 0.71 -0.71 9.37
N TYR A 104 -0.47 -0.48 8.77
CA TYR A 104 -1.74 -0.61 9.49
C TYR A 104 -1.92 -2.01 10.10
N THR A 105 -1.60 -3.05 9.34
CA THR A 105 -1.75 -4.45 9.77
C THR A 105 -0.78 -4.76 10.90
N ALA A 106 0.49 -4.35 10.77
CA ALA A 106 1.49 -4.54 11.81
C ALA A 106 1.09 -3.86 13.12
N ILE A 107 0.69 -2.57 13.06
CA ILE A 107 0.26 -1.80 14.24
C ILE A 107 -0.97 -2.46 14.88
N THR A 108 -2.02 -2.71 14.09
CA THR A 108 -3.29 -3.25 14.61
C THR A 108 -3.15 -4.66 15.17
N ALA A 109 -2.16 -5.43 14.71
CA ALA A 109 -1.92 -6.79 15.19
C ALA A 109 -1.21 -6.84 16.56
N VAL A 110 -0.37 -5.84 16.89
CA VAL A 110 0.50 -5.91 18.07
C VAL A 110 0.21 -4.86 19.13
N VAL A 111 -0.31 -3.68 18.76
CA VAL A 111 -0.60 -2.59 19.69
C VAL A 111 -1.90 -2.85 20.44
N ARG A 112 -1.86 -2.68 21.75
CA ARG A 112 -2.98 -2.85 22.68
C ARG A 112 -3.41 -1.51 23.26
N GLU A 113 -4.49 -1.54 24.04
CA GLU A 113 -4.86 -0.39 24.86
C GLU A 113 -3.73 -0.12 25.87
N ASP A 114 -3.35 1.16 25.98
CA ASP A 114 -2.33 1.68 26.89
C ASP A 114 -0.85 1.27 26.62
N ASP A 115 -0.50 0.73 25.44
CA ASP A 115 0.90 0.68 24.93
C ASP A 115 1.41 2.09 24.55
#